data_AF-A0A8I1EBS2-F1
#
_entry.id   AF-A0A8I1EBS2-F1
#
_cell.length_a   1.000
_cell.length_b   1.000
_cell.length_c   1.000
_cell.angle_alpha   90.00
_cell.angle_beta   90.00
_cell.angle_gamma   90.00
#
_symmetry.space_group_name_H-M   'P 1'
#
loop_
_entity.id
_entity.type
_entity.pdbx_description
1 polymer ?
#
loop_
_entity_poly.entity_id
_entity_poly.type
_entity_poly.pdbx_seq_one_letter_code
_entity_poly.pdbx_strand_id
1 'polypeptide(L)' 'MTAVCTELKAGDKVTHIRDDDAVGFVIEVDAGHETFDTTTCRVVWGVETYEEAKQVPRDDQDIQWTNKLALVAEAGN' A
#
# COMPACT_ATOMS: atom_id res chain seq x y z
N MET A 1 -20.60 2.00 8.62
CA MET A 1 -19.14 1.78 8.72
C MET A 1 -18.69 1.47 7.32
N THR A 2 -18.32 2.51 6.56
CA THR A 2 -18.06 2.37 5.13
C THR A 2 -16.73 1.65 4.98
N ALA A 3 -16.76 0.41 4.49
CA ALA A 3 -15.56 -0.27 4.03
C ALA A 3 -14.96 0.62 2.94
N VAL A 4 -13.80 1.21 3.21
CA VAL A 4 -13.01 1.83 2.16
C VAL A 4 -12.29 0.67 1.49
N CYS A 5 -12.98 0.02 0.53
CA CYS A 5 -12.31 -0.65 -0.57
C CYS A 5 -11.64 0.45 -1.38
N THR A 6 -10.52 0.98 -0.86
CA THR A 6 -9.64 1.74 -1.71
C THR A 6 -9.13 0.72 -2.71
N GLU A 7 -9.52 0.87 -3.98
CA GLU A 7 -8.96 0.11 -5.10
C GLU A 7 -7.48 0.50 -5.23
N LEU A 8 -6.66 0.06 -4.26
CA LEU A 8 -5.22 0.23 -4.30
C LEU A 8 -4.71 -0.53 -5.52
N LYS A 9 -3.74 0.08 -6.19
CA LYS A 9 -3.04 -0.53 -7.31
C LYS A 9 -1.54 -0.38 -7.12
N ALA A 10 -0.79 -1.23 -7.81
CA ALA A 10 0.66 -1.08 -7.88
C ALA A 10 1.02 0.33 -8.39
N GLY A 11 1.93 1.00 -7.69
CA GLY A 11 2.32 2.39 -7.92
C GLY A 11 1.68 3.40 -6.98
N ASP A 12 0.62 3.04 -6.25
CA ASP A 12 0.01 3.95 -5.29
C ASP A 12 0.92 4.21 -4.10
N LYS A 13 1.01 5.49 -3.71
CA LYS A 13 1.69 5.93 -2.51
C LYS A 13 0.71 5.86 -1.34
N VAL A 14 1.10 5.15 -0.29
CA VAL A 14 0.27 4.86 0.88
C VAL A 14 0.98 5.20 2.18
N THR A 15 0.18 5.48 3.21
CA THR A 15 0.62 5.54 4.61
C THR A 15 -0.12 4.50 5.43
N HIS A 16 0.47 4.06 6.54
CA HIS A 16 -0.18 3.15 7.46
C HIS A 16 -1.14 3.92 8.38
N ILE A 17 -2.41 3.52 8.45
CA ILE A 17 -3.46 4.25 9.19
C ILE A 17 -3.15 4.36 10.69
N ARG A 18 -2.34 3.45 11.25
CA ARG A 18 -1.93 3.52 12.67
C ARG A 18 -0.56 4.18 12.88
N ASP A 19 0.24 4.29 11.83
CA ASP A 19 1.59 4.86 11.85
C ASP A 19 1.67 5.91 10.72
N ASP A 20 1.20 7.11 11.03
CA ASP A 20 1.03 8.22 10.07
C ASP A 20 2.36 8.65 9.41
N ASP A 21 3.50 8.35 10.05
CA ASP A 21 4.85 8.69 9.60
C ASP A 21 5.40 7.70 8.54
N ALA A 22 4.87 6.48 8.49
CA ALA A 22 5.37 5.45 7.59
C ALA A 22 4.76 5.61 6.19
N VAL A 23 5.54 6.14 5.25
CA VAL A 23 5.16 6.28 3.84
C VAL A 23 5.79 5.16 3.00
N GLY A 24 5.00 4.59 2.11
CA GLY A 24 5.44 3.51 1.23
C GLY A 24 4.70 3.46 -0.09
N PHE A 25 5.10 2.52 -0.93
CA PHE A 25 4.51 2.30 -2.25
C PHE A 25 4.01 0.88 -2.39
N VAL A 26 2.80 0.74 -2.95
CA VAL A 26 2.24 -0.56 -3.29
C VAL A 26 2.97 -1.10 -4.53
N ILE A 27 3.54 -2.30 -4.44
CA ILE A 27 4.24 -2.99 -5.53
C ILE A 27 3.36 -4.05 -6.20
N GLU A 28 2.50 -4.70 -5.42
CA GLU A 28 1.63 -5.76 -5.89
C GLU A 28 0.37 -5.79 -5.04
N VAL A 29 -0.77 -6.07 -5.65
CA VAL A 29 -2.02 -6.34 -4.94
C VAL A 29 -2.37 -7.78 -5.21
N ASP A 30 -2.48 -8.56 -4.14
CA ASP A 30 -2.92 -9.94 -4.25
C ASP A 30 -4.44 -9.93 -4.30
N ALA A 31 -5.06 -10.29 -5.41
CA ALA A 31 -6.52 -10.42 -5.51
C ALA A 31 -7.02 -11.83 -5.09
N GLY A 32 -6.11 -12.73 -4.71
CA GLY A 32 -6.43 -14.12 -4.38
C GLY A 32 -6.95 -14.32 -2.97
N HIS A 33 -6.71 -13.36 -2.07
CA HIS A 33 -7.07 -13.43 -0.65
C HIS A 33 -8.12 -12.37 -0.25
N GLU A 34 -9.20 -12.28 -1.02
CA GLU A 34 -10.35 -11.47 -0.62
C GLU A 34 -11.08 -12.10 0.56
N THR A 35 -11.06 -11.41 1.71
CA THR A 35 -11.87 -11.74 2.87
C THR A 35 -12.57 -10.48 3.35
N PHE A 36 -13.91 -10.50 3.48
CA PHE A 36 -14.69 -9.35 3.97
C PHE A 36 -14.32 -8.02 3.28
N ASP A 37 -14.26 -8.00 1.94
CA ASP A 37 -13.97 -6.80 1.13
C ASP A 37 -12.58 -6.18 1.41
N THR A 38 -11.67 -6.91 2.05
CA THR A 38 -10.26 -6.52 2.17
C THR A 38 -9.38 -7.58 1.54
N THR A 39 -8.28 -7.12 0.96
CA THR A 39 -7.25 -8.00 0.44
C THR A 39 -5.90 -7.60 1.00
N THR A 40 -4.85 -8.30 0.60
CA THR A 40 -3.46 -7.97 0.94
C THR A 40 -2.74 -7.35 -0.24
N CYS A 41 -1.79 -6.48 0.06
CA CYS A 41 -0.87 -5.92 -0.91
C CYS A 41 0.55 -5.95 -0.37
N ARG A 42 1.52 -5.91 -1.27
CA ARG A 42 2.93 -5.78 -0.94
C ARG A 42 3.31 -4.32 -1.01
N VAL A 43 3.86 -3.81 0.09
CA VAL A 43 4.25 -2.42 0.25
C VAL A 43 5.74 -2.37 0.56
N VAL A 44 6.43 -1.41 -0.03
CA VAL A 44 7.80 -1.06 0.34
C VAL A 44 7.77 0.27 1.07
N TRP A 45 8.27 0.27 2.30
CA TRP A 45 8.31 1.43 3.17
C TRP A 45 9.65 2.17 3.07
N GLY A 46 9.65 3.47 3.33
CA GLY A 46 10.88 4.26 3.46
C GLY A 46 11.61 4.55 2.14
N VAL A 47 10.92 4.44 1.01
CA VAL A 47 11.43 4.79 -0.33
C VAL A 47 10.70 6.02 -0.85
N GLU A 48 11.41 6.84 -1.62
CA GLU A 48 10.86 8.12 -2.12
C GLU A 48 10.13 7.94 -3.45
N THR A 49 10.52 6.93 -4.24
CA THR A 49 9.97 6.68 -5.57
C THR A 49 9.48 5.24 -5.75
N TYR A 50 8.51 5.07 -6.66
CA TYR A 50 8.05 3.74 -7.07
C TYR A 50 9.14 2.93 -7.81
N GLU A 51 10.11 3.59 -8.44
CA GLU A 51 11.21 2.91 -9.14
C GLU A 51 12.19 2.25 -8.18
N GLU A 52 12.49 2.90 -7.05
CA GLU A 52 13.28 2.31 -5.98
C GLU A 52 12.53 1.15 -5.31
N ALA A 53 11.23 1.34 -5.07
CA ALA A 53 10.38 0.32 -4.48
C ALA A 53 10.42 -1.00 -5.29
N LYS A 54 10.44 -0.94 -6.63
CA LYS A 54 10.53 -2.13 -7.50
C LYS A 54 11.87 -2.87 -7.45
N GLN A 55 12.94 -2.20 -7.00
CA GLN A 55 14.27 -2.81 -6.89
C GLN A 55 14.42 -3.60 -5.58
N VAL A 56 13.50 -3.41 -4.62
CA VAL A 56 13.51 -4.12 -3.34
C VAL A 56 13.11 -5.58 -3.57
N PRO A 57 13.92 -6.55 -3.10
CA PRO A 57 13.62 -7.97 -3.20
C PRO A 57 12.27 -8.33 -2.58
N ARG A 58 11.58 -9.31 -3.15
CA ARG A 58 10.22 -9.70 -2.71
C ARG A 58 10.16 -10.14 -1.23
N ASP A 59 11.24 -10.71 -0.70
CA ASP A 59 11.36 -11.10 0.71
C ASP A 59 11.49 -9.91 1.67
N ASP A 60 11.96 -8.75 1.18
CA ASP A 60 12.06 -7.50 1.93
C ASP A 60 10.81 -6.60 1.77
N GLN A 61 9.84 -7.02 0.95
CA GLN A 61 8.56 -6.32 0.78
C GLN A 61 7.59 -6.72 1.89
N ASP A 62 6.91 -5.74 2.46
CA ASP A 62 6.02 -5.94 3.59
C ASP A 62 4.59 -6.27 3.13
N ILE A 63 3.93 -7.25 3.75
CA ILE A 63 2.56 -7.65 3.39
C ILE A 63 1.57 -6.94 4.30
N GLN A 64 0.71 -6.13 3.71
CA GLN A 64 -0.23 -5.29 4.43
C GLN A 64 -1.66 -5.50 3.94
N TRP A 65 -2.59 -5.50 4.90
CA TRP A 65 -4.02 -5.51 4.59
C TRP A 65 -4.42 -4.15 4.02
N THR A 66 -5.18 -4.13 2.93
CA THR A 66 -5.60 -2.89 2.26
C THR A 66 -6.38 -1.95 3.19
N ASN A 67 -7.10 -2.50 4.17
CA ASN A 67 -7.83 -1.72 5.17
C ASN A 67 -6.94 -1.08 6.27
N LYS A 68 -5.62 -1.30 6.23
CA LYS A 68 -4.63 -0.65 7.11
C LYS A 68 -3.89 0.48 6.40
N LEU A 69 -4.20 0.72 5.14
CA LEU A 69 -3.50 1.68 4.29
C LEU A 69 -4.43 2.81 3.89
N ALA A 70 -3.89 4.02 3.86
CA ALA A 70 -4.55 5.19 3.31
C ALA A 70 -3.71 5.72 2.14
N LEU A 71 -4.38 6.16 1.07
CA LEU A 71 -3.71 6.87 -0.01
C LEU A 71 -3.12 8.17 0.54
N VAL A 72 -1.84 8.40 0.27
CA VAL A 72 -1.24 9.71 0.49
C VAL A 72 -1.78 10.60 -0.62
N ALA A 73 -2.74 11.47 -0.28
CA ALA A 73 -3.18 12.49 -1.21
C ALA A 73 -1.97 13.35 -1.58
N GLU A 74 -1.49 13.25 -2.82
CA GLU A 74 -0.61 14.29 -3.34
C GLU A 74 -1.42 15.58 -3.28
N ALA A 75 -0.97 16.53 -2.47
CA ALA A 75 -1.61 17.83 -2.35
C ALA A 75 -1.68 18.43 -3.77
N GLY A 76 -2.86 18.33 -4.37
CA GLY A 76 -3.13 18.83 -5.70
C GLY A 76 -2.80 20.32 -5.73
N ASN A 77 -1.91 20.66 -6.66
CA ASN A 77 -1.66 22.02 -7.09
C ASN A 77 -2.90 22.66 -7.71
#